data_AF-A0A1A8QTX7-F1
#
_entry.id   AF-A0A1A8QTX7-F1
#
_cell.length_a   1.000
_cell.length_b   1.000
_cell.length_c   1.000
_cell.angle_alpha   90.00
_cell.angle_beta   90.00
_cell.angle_gamma   90.00
#
_symmetry.space_group_name_H-M   'P 1'
#
loop_
_entity.id
_entity.type
_entity.pdbx_description
1 polymer ?
#
loop_
_entity_poly.entity_id
_entity_poly.type
_entity_poly.pdbx_seq_one_letter_code
_entity_poly.pdbx_strand_id
1 'polypeptide(L)'
;QRSTSGRQMDGYLSRVLELRREKRSLPPADEPDGGPDASDRVDLPTCLMCVCLSRSVYCEDVSPDMTKVPPLPKETSYLYARFNKIRKISRNDFGDTVTLKRIDLTGNMISEIDDGAFSKLTLLEELSLAENKLVKLPTLPAKLTSFNAN
;
A
#
# COMPACT_ATOMS: atom_id res chain seq x y z
N GLN A 1 -63.73 1.51 28.70
CA GLN A 1 -63.82 0.37 27.76
C GLN A 1 -63.91 0.93 26.33
N ARG A 2 -63.42 0.14 25.35
CA ARG A 2 -63.22 0.39 23.90
C ARG A 2 -64.46 1.04 23.20
N SER A 3 -64.43 1.65 22.00
CA SER A 3 -63.68 1.34 20.77
C SER A 3 -63.82 2.46 19.70
N THR A 4 -62.69 2.72 19.00
CA THR A 4 -62.44 2.99 17.56
C THR A 4 -63.48 3.58 16.58
N SER A 5 -63.03 4.58 15.80
CA SER A 5 -63.14 4.70 14.32
C SER A 5 -62.21 5.86 13.88
N GLY A 6 -61.34 5.86 12.88
CA GLY A 6 -61.20 5.13 11.63
C GLY A 6 -60.89 6.17 10.53
N ARG A 7 -59.67 6.16 9.95
CA ARG A 7 -59.24 6.78 8.64
C ARG A 7 -57.69 6.64 8.53
N GLN A 8 -57.18 5.58 7.90
CA GLN A 8 -56.86 5.45 6.47
C GLN A 8 -55.52 6.11 6.06
N MET A 9 -54.46 5.30 5.93
CA MET A 9 -53.16 5.68 5.33
C MET A 9 -52.56 4.51 4.52
N ASP A 10 -53.37 3.86 3.69
CA ASP A 10 -52.95 2.75 2.80
C ASP A 10 -52.36 3.22 1.46
N GLY A 11 -51.85 4.45 1.37
CA GLY A 11 -51.30 5.02 0.12
C GLY A 11 -49.78 5.12 0.05
N TYR A 12 -49.08 5.17 1.20
CA TYR A 12 -47.64 5.44 1.22
C TYR A 12 -46.77 4.20 1.06
N LEU A 13 -47.22 3.05 1.58
CA LEU A 13 -46.45 1.80 1.56
C LEU A 13 -46.35 1.18 0.16
N SER A 14 -47.39 1.29 -0.68
CA SER A 14 -47.35 0.79 -2.06
C SER A 14 -46.33 1.54 -2.92
N ARG A 15 -46.15 2.85 -2.71
CA ARG A 15 -45.19 3.67 -3.46
C ARG A 15 -43.74 3.34 -3.09
N VAL A 16 -43.48 2.98 -1.84
CA VAL A 16 -42.15 2.58 -1.36
C VAL A 16 -41.74 1.20 -1.89
N LEU A 17 -42.71 0.30 -2.08
CA LEU A 17 -42.45 -1.05 -2.62
C LEU A 17 -42.24 -1.04 -4.14
N GLU A 18 -42.91 -0.17 -4.89
CA GLU A 18 -42.65 0.01 -6.33
C GLU A 18 -41.29 0.65 -6.61
N LEU A 19 -40.89 1.68 -5.83
CA LEU A 19 -39.56 2.30 -5.94
C LEU A 19 -38.39 1.33 -5.64
N ARG A 20 -38.63 0.23 -4.91
CA ARG A 20 -37.62 -0.82 -4.69
C ARG A 20 -37.58 -1.87 -5.81
N ARG A 21 -38.62 -2.01 -6.62
CA ARG A 21 -38.66 -2.96 -7.75
C ARG A 21 -37.95 -2.43 -8.99
N GLU A 22 -37.97 -1.12 -9.24
CA GLU A 22 -37.25 -0.50 -10.37
C GLU A 22 -35.73 -0.42 -10.18
N LYS A 23 -35.19 -0.67 -8.99
CA LYS A 23 -33.74 -0.65 -8.73
C LYS A 23 -33.05 -2.03 -8.74
N ARG A 24 -33.73 -3.07 -9.24
CA ARG A 24 -33.18 -4.45 -9.28
C ARG A 24 -33.09 -5.04 -10.69
N SER A 25 -32.89 -4.21 -11.70
CA SER A 25 -32.39 -4.67 -12.99
C SER A 25 -30.86 -4.79 -12.93
N LEU A 26 -30.33 -6.01 -13.05
CA LEU A 26 -28.91 -6.23 -13.28
C LEU A 26 -28.49 -5.57 -14.61
N PRO A 27 -27.36 -4.84 -14.67
CA PRO A 27 -26.82 -4.41 -15.95
C PRO A 27 -26.27 -5.63 -16.72
N PRO A 28 -26.27 -5.59 -18.06
CA PRO A 28 -25.69 -6.64 -18.88
C PRO A 28 -24.18 -6.75 -18.63
N ALA A 29 -23.69 -7.99 -18.64
CA ALA A 29 -22.27 -8.27 -18.74
C ALA A 29 -21.82 -7.86 -20.14
N ASP A 30 -21.02 -6.81 -20.22
CA ASP A 30 -20.02 -6.49 -21.26
C ASP A 30 -19.81 -4.96 -21.26
N GLU A 31 -18.74 -4.52 -20.58
CA GLU A 31 -17.86 -3.36 -20.83
C GLU A 31 -17.08 -3.04 -19.52
N PRO A 32 -15.75 -2.88 -19.55
CA PRO A 32 -14.93 -2.70 -18.34
C PRO A 32 -14.94 -1.23 -17.89
N ASP A 33 -15.91 -0.89 -17.03
CA ASP A 33 -15.98 0.41 -16.35
C ASP A 33 -14.84 0.53 -15.33
N GLY A 34 -13.95 1.49 -15.58
CA GLY A 34 -12.92 1.94 -14.65
C GLY A 34 -13.56 2.62 -13.45
N GLY A 35 -13.99 1.81 -12.48
CA GLY A 35 -14.48 2.28 -11.20
C GLY A 35 -13.41 3.09 -10.46
N PRO A 36 -13.80 4.09 -9.63
CA PRO A 36 -12.85 4.82 -8.81
C PRO A 36 -12.17 3.82 -7.89
N ASP A 37 -10.85 3.78 -8.04
CA ASP A 37 -9.92 2.94 -7.31
C ASP A 37 -10.30 2.89 -5.84
N ALA A 38 -10.53 1.67 -5.32
CA ALA A 38 -10.74 1.41 -3.90
C ALA A 38 -9.40 1.53 -3.13
N SER A 39 -8.67 2.62 -3.39
CA SER A 39 -7.38 2.99 -2.80
C SER A 39 -7.54 3.79 -1.49
N ASP A 40 -8.75 4.19 -1.08
CA ASP A 40 -8.94 4.89 0.20
C ASP A 40 -9.06 3.92 1.39
N ARG A 41 -8.25 2.85 1.38
CA ARG A 41 -7.94 2.09 2.59
C ARG A 41 -6.92 2.89 3.39
N VAL A 42 -7.40 3.88 4.16
CA VAL A 42 -6.67 4.63 5.19
C VAL A 42 -5.16 4.41 5.09
N ASP A 43 -4.48 5.18 4.25
CA ASP A 43 -3.03 5.28 4.21
C ASP A 43 -2.59 5.76 5.59
N LEU A 44 -2.42 4.82 6.51
CA LEU A 44 -1.91 5.12 7.84
C LEU A 44 -0.49 5.62 7.60
N PRO A 45 -0.18 6.89 7.93
CA PRO A 45 1.06 7.48 7.51
C PRO A 45 2.21 6.66 8.09
N THR A 46 3.16 6.25 7.25
CA THR A 46 4.38 5.53 7.67
C THR A 46 5.02 6.18 8.89
N CYS A 47 4.93 7.50 9.00
CA CYS A 47 5.42 8.31 10.11
C CYS A 47 4.66 8.16 11.45
N LEU A 48 3.60 7.36 11.51
CA LEU A 48 2.92 6.98 12.76
C LEU A 48 3.61 5.78 13.42
N MET A 49 4.14 4.87 12.61
CA MET A 49 4.87 3.68 13.05
C MET A 49 6.40 3.87 13.01
N CYS A 50 6.85 4.84 12.21
CA CYS A 50 8.26 5.17 11.98
C CYS A 50 8.54 6.63 12.34
N VAL A 51 9.80 6.98 12.47
CA VAL A 51 10.24 8.37 12.66
C VAL A 51 10.58 8.98 11.30
N CYS A 52 9.86 10.04 10.92
CA CYS A 52 10.14 10.80 9.70
C CYS A 52 10.80 12.14 10.05
N LEU A 53 12.02 12.38 9.56
CA LEU A 53 12.77 13.61 9.77
C LEU A 53 13.21 14.16 8.42
N SER A 54 12.65 15.31 8.03
CA SER A 54 12.88 15.94 6.73
C SER A 54 12.57 15.01 5.56
N ARG A 55 13.59 14.37 4.97
CA ARG A 55 13.48 13.42 3.86
C ARG A 55 13.97 12.02 4.22
N SER A 56 14.12 11.75 5.52
CA SER A 56 14.61 10.48 6.05
C SER A 56 13.50 9.79 6.81
N VAL A 57 13.32 8.50 6.56
CA VAL A 57 12.34 7.64 7.24
C VAL A 57 13.09 6.54 7.99
N TYR A 58 12.88 6.47 9.30
CA TYR A 58 13.52 5.52 10.21
C TYR A 58 12.45 4.58 10.80
N CYS A 59 12.45 3.34 10.34
CA CYS A 59 11.54 2.25 10.72
C CYS A 59 12.33 1.08 11.33
N GLU A 60 13.28 1.34 12.22
CA GLU A 60 14.10 0.28 12.82
C GLU A 60 13.35 -0.42 13.95
N ASP A 61 13.31 -1.76 13.93
CA ASP A 61 12.74 -2.61 14.99
C ASP A 61 11.35 -2.14 15.47
N VAL A 62 10.44 -1.89 14.51
CA VAL A 62 9.09 -1.37 14.83
C VAL A 62 8.20 -2.46 15.40
N SER A 63 7.31 -2.09 16.32
CA SER A 63 6.33 -3.00 16.93
C SER A 63 4.90 -2.57 16.55
N PRO A 64 4.09 -3.43 15.90
CA PRO A 64 4.40 -4.79 15.45
C PRO A 64 5.41 -4.84 14.28
N ASP A 65 6.08 -5.99 14.15
CA ASP A 65 7.12 -6.19 13.12
C ASP A 65 6.60 -5.89 11.72
N MET A 66 7.40 -5.15 10.95
CA MET A 66 7.07 -4.81 9.58
C MET A 66 7.37 -5.99 8.64
N THR A 67 6.35 -6.44 7.90
CA THR A 67 6.47 -7.61 6.97
C THR A 67 6.56 -7.22 5.49
N LYS A 68 6.29 -5.95 5.17
CA LYS A 68 6.32 -5.36 3.83
C LYS A 68 6.82 -3.92 3.93
N VAL A 69 7.35 -3.38 2.84
CA VAL A 69 7.69 -1.96 2.76
C VAL A 69 6.39 -1.13 2.86
N PRO A 70 6.29 -0.15 3.77
CA PRO A 70 5.09 0.68 3.91
C PRO A 70 5.09 1.82 2.88
N PRO A 71 3.94 2.44 2.59
CA PRO A 71 3.87 3.56 1.63
C PRO A 71 4.71 4.74 2.11
N LEU A 72 5.77 5.07 1.36
CA LEU A 72 6.72 6.11 1.75
C LEU A 72 6.24 7.51 1.29
N PRO A 73 6.52 8.58 2.04
CA PRO A 73 6.33 9.96 1.56
C PRO A 73 7.08 10.18 0.25
N LYS A 74 6.47 10.85 -0.73
CA LYS A 74 7.00 10.99 -2.11
C LYS A 74 8.39 11.61 -2.16
N GLU A 75 8.70 12.52 -1.24
CA GLU A 75 9.96 13.26 -1.17
C GLU A 75 11.06 12.53 -0.38
N THR A 76 10.80 11.29 0.06
CA THR A 76 11.76 10.48 0.83
C THR A 76 13.05 10.27 0.02
N SER A 77 14.18 10.59 0.64
CA SER A 77 15.52 10.44 0.08
C SER A 77 16.32 9.32 0.77
N TYR A 78 16.00 9.03 2.03
CA TYR A 78 16.70 8.02 2.84
C TYR A 78 15.68 7.14 3.56
N LEU A 79 15.78 5.83 3.36
CA LEU A 79 14.99 4.84 4.10
C LEU A 79 15.91 3.94 4.93
N TYR A 80 15.62 3.84 6.22
CA TYR A 80 16.26 2.92 7.15
C TYR A 80 15.17 2.04 7.77
N ALA A 81 15.05 0.79 7.34
CA ALA A 81 14.05 -0.16 7.84
C ALA A 81 14.73 -1.48 8.23
N ARG A 82 15.75 -1.35 9.08
CA ARG A 82 16.60 -2.46 9.54
C ARG A 82 15.91 -3.30 10.60
N PHE A 83 16.34 -4.56 10.71
CA PHE A 83 15.92 -5.48 11.78
C PHE A 83 14.39 -5.66 11.88
N ASN A 84 13.74 -5.82 10.73
CA ASN A 84 12.31 -6.12 10.63
C ASN A 84 12.09 -7.53 10.05
N LYS A 85 10.86 -7.85 9.66
CA LYS A 85 10.47 -9.14 9.09
C LYS A 85 10.01 -9.02 7.65
N ILE A 86 10.56 -8.07 6.88
CA ILE A 86 10.21 -7.87 5.48
C ILE A 86 10.67 -9.09 4.68
N ARG A 87 9.77 -9.69 3.89
CA ARG A 87 10.03 -10.95 3.16
C ARG A 87 10.20 -10.78 1.67
N LYS A 88 9.59 -9.73 1.12
CA LYS A 88 9.51 -9.49 -0.32
C LYS A 88 9.56 -8.00 -0.61
N ILE A 89 10.27 -7.64 -1.67
CA ILE A 89 10.22 -6.32 -2.27
C ILE A 89 9.48 -6.42 -3.60
N SER A 90 8.36 -5.70 -3.70
CA SER A 90 7.53 -5.67 -4.89
C SER A 90 7.82 -4.48 -5.80
N ARG A 91 7.41 -4.60 -7.08
CA ARG A 91 7.66 -3.55 -8.10
C ARG A 91 7.12 -2.17 -7.71
N ASN A 92 6.07 -2.13 -6.89
CA ASN A 92 5.38 -0.90 -6.51
C ASN A 92 5.87 -0.32 -5.17
N ASP A 93 6.65 -1.05 -4.39
CA ASP A 93 7.05 -0.64 -3.03
C ASP A 93 7.79 0.70 -3.00
N PHE A 94 8.55 1.00 -4.06
CA PHE A 94 9.26 2.26 -4.26
C PHE A 94 8.76 3.03 -5.49
N GLY A 95 7.55 2.71 -5.97
CA GLY A 95 7.04 3.20 -7.25
C GLY A 95 6.88 4.71 -7.33
N ASP A 96 6.57 5.34 -6.19
CA ASP A 96 6.27 6.77 -6.07
C ASP A 96 7.39 7.59 -5.40
N THR A 97 8.47 6.93 -4.96
CA THR A 97 9.60 7.54 -4.24
C THR A 97 10.88 7.57 -5.09
N VAL A 98 10.76 8.15 -6.28
CA VAL A 98 11.87 8.29 -7.24
C VAL A 98 13.04 9.14 -6.73
N THR A 99 12.85 9.85 -5.61
CA THR A 99 13.88 10.67 -4.95
C THR A 99 14.81 9.88 -4.03
N LEU A 100 14.56 8.59 -3.81
CA LEU A 100 15.39 7.75 -2.95
C LEU A 100 16.83 7.69 -3.44
N LYS A 101 17.76 7.98 -2.52
CA LYS A 101 19.21 7.89 -2.72
C LYS A 101 19.81 6.73 -1.93
N ARG A 102 19.22 6.39 -0.79
CA ARG A 102 19.67 5.29 0.07
C ARG A 102 18.53 4.47 0.59
N ILE A 103 18.68 3.15 0.52
CA ILE A 103 17.79 2.16 1.10
C ILE A 103 18.62 1.20 1.96
N ASP A 104 18.31 1.11 3.24
CA ASP A 104 18.91 0.15 4.16
C ASP A 104 17.84 -0.78 4.75
N LEU A 105 17.87 -2.04 4.29
CA LEU A 105 16.98 -3.13 4.70
C LEU A 105 17.78 -4.27 5.35
N THR A 106 18.92 -3.94 5.95
CA THR A 106 19.78 -4.91 6.65
C THR A 106 19.00 -5.67 7.73
N GLY A 107 19.25 -6.98 7.85
CA GLY A 107 18.69 -7.79 8.94
C GLY A 107 17.19 -8.06 8.80
N ASN A 108 16.70 -8.18 7.56
CA ASN A 108 15.31 -8.57 7.27
C ASN A 108 15.23 -10.06 6.85
N MET A 109 14.07 -10.49 6.34
CA MET A 109 13.84 -11.86 5.86
C MET A 109 13.62 -11.91 4.35
N ILE A 110 14.22 -10.97 3.60
CA ILE A 110 13.93 -10.80 2.17
C ILE A 110 14.50 -11.99 1.40
N SER A 111 13.61 -12.77 0.78
CA SER A 111 13.97 -13.89 -0.08
C SER A 111 13.58 -13.67 -1.54
N GLU A 112 12.65 -12.74 -1.79
CA GLU A 112 12.15 -12.43 -3.12
C GLU A 112 12.20 -10.92 -3.40
N ILE A 113 12.67 -10.59 -4.60
CA ILE A 113 12.62 -9.23 -5.14
C ILE A 113 12.03 -9.35 -6.54
N ASP A 114 10.97 -8.60 -6.82
CA ASP A 114 10.33 -8.59 -8.13
C ASP A 114 11.23 -7.92 -9.18
N ASP A 115 11.14 -8.40 -10.42
CA ASP A 115 11.94 -7.84 -11.52
C ASP A 115 11.59 -6.37 -11.77
N GLY A 116 12.62 -5.53 -11.73
CA GLY A 116 12.46 -4.08 -11.87
C GLY A 116 11.94 -3.37 -10.62
N ALA A 117 11.98 -3.99 -9.44
CA ALA A 117 11.60 -3.33 -8.18
C ALA A 117 12.35 -2.03 -7.90
N PHE A 118 13.59 -1.91 -8.37
CA PHE A 118 14.40 -0.69 -8.23
C PHE A 118 14.49 0.12 -9.53
N SER A 119 13.80 -0.27 -10.61
CA SER A 119 13.99 0.31 -11.95
C SER A 119 13.66 1.80 -12.04
N LYS A 120 12.71 2.27 -11.23
CA LYS A 120 12.30 3.68 -11.16
C LYS A 120 13.24 4.55 -10.31
N LEU A 121 14.14 3.94 -9.53
CA LEU A 121 15.01 4.64 -8.59
C LEU A 121 16.28 5.13 -9.27
N THR A 122 16.11 6.08 -10.18
CA THR A 122 17.19 6.65 -11.00
C THR A 122 18.23 7.43 -10.18
N LEU A 123 17.88 7.81 -8.95
CA LEU A 123 18.75 8.55 -8.04
C LEU A 123 19.41 7.67 -6.97
N LEU A 124 19.12 6.36 -6.92
CA LEU A 124 19.62 5.45 -5.89
C LEU A 124 21.14 5.28 -6.02
N GLU A 125 21.84 5.59 -4.94
CA GLU A 125 23.30 5.52 -4.82
C GLU A 125 23.72 4.37 -3.90
N GLU A 126 22.95 4.09 -2.85
CA GLU A 126 23.28 3.09 -1.83
C GLU A 126 22.12 2.12 -1.56
N LEU A 127 22.39 0.82 -1.62
CA LEU A 127 21.43 -0.23 -1.30
C LEU A 127 22.08 -1.29 -0.40
N SER A 128 21.58 -1.42 0.83
CA SER A 128 21.95 -2.51 1.75
C SER A 128 20.81 -3.50 1.92
N LEU A 129 21.08 -4.74 1.56
CA LEU A 129 20.28 -5.94 1.74
C LEU A 129 21.06 -7.00 2.55
N ALA A 130 22.08 -6.58 3.30
CA ALA A 130 22.88 -7.48 4.14
C ALA A 130 22.00 -8.26 5.14
N GLU A 131 22.45 -9.44 5.55
CA GLU A 131 21.75 -10.27 6.54
C GLU A 131 20.30 -10.63 6.14
N ASN A 132 20.03 -10.82 4.84
CA ASN A 132 18.74 -11.28 4.32
C ASN A 132 18.78 -12.76 3.87
N LYS A 133 17.77 -13.23 3.14
CA LYS A 133 17.60 -14.61 2.66
C LYS A 133 17.59 -14.70 1.13
N LEU A 134 18.33 -13.79 0.48
CA LEU A 134 18.35 -13.68 -0.97
C LEU A 134 19.01 -14.91 -1.60
N VAL A 135 18.32 -15.51 -2.56
CA VAL A 135 18.84 -16.62 -3.37
C VAL A 135 19.34 -16.12 -4.73
N LYS A 136 18.86 -14.96 -5.16
CA LYS A 136 19.17 -14.33 -6.45
C LYS A 136 19.30 -12.83 -6.29
N LEU A 137 20.23 -12.24 -7.05
CA LEU A 137 20.44 -10.79 -7.06
C LEU A 137 19.42 -10.11 -7.99
N PRO A 138 18.88 -8.95 -7.60
CA PRO A 138 17.96 -8.18 -8.44
C PRO A 138 18.73 -7.39 -9.52
N THR A 139 18.01 -6.90 -10.52
CA THR A 139 18.55 -5.88 -11.44
C THR A 139 18.76 -4.57 -10.68
N LEU A 140 20.00 -4.08 -10.66
CA LEU A 140 20.39 -2.88 -9.93
C LEU A 140 20.30 -1.62 -10.82
N PRO A 141 19.96 -0.44 -10.26
CA PRO A 141 19.95 0.82 -11.00
C PRO A 141 21.36 1.24 -11.45
N ALA A 142 21.45 1.95 -12.59
CA ALA A 142 22.73 2.35 -13.18
C ALA A 142 23.56 3.31 -12.31
N LYS A 143 22.91 4.09 -11.43
CA LYS A 143 23.57 5.08 -10.58
C LYS A 143 24.09 4.50 -9.26
N LEU A 144 23.85 3.21 -8.99
CA LEU A 144 24.21 2.58 -7.73
C LEU A 144 25.74 2.52 -7.58
N THR A 145 26.27 3.11 -6.51
CA THR A 145 27.71 3.15 -6.21
C THR A 145 28.09 2.21 -5.07
N SER A 146 27.14 1.91 -4.17
CA SER A 146 27.33 1.01 -3.04
C SER A 146 26.20 -0.02 -2.98
N PHE A 147 26.58 -1.29 -2.98
CA PHE A 147 25.66 -2.41 -2.85
C PHE A 147 26.21 -3.44 -1.86
N ASN A 148 25.40 -3.82 -0.87
CA ASN A 148 25.73 -4.87 0.08
C ASN A 148 24.58 -5.89 0.16
N ALA A 149 24.87 -7.17 -0.02
CA ALA A 149 23.89 -8.25 0.07
C ALA A 149 24.47 -9.54 0.69
N ASN A 150 25.58 -9.42 1.44
CA ASN A 150 26.30 -10.54 2.04
C ASN A 150 25.78 -10.91 3.43
#